data_AF-A7SQN4-F1
#
_entry.id   AF-A7SQN4-F1
#
_cell.length_a   1.000
_cell.length_b   1.000
_cell.length_c   1.000
_cell.angle_alpha   90.00
_cell.angle_beta   90.00
_cell.angle_gamma   90.00
#
_symmetry.space_group_name_H-M   'P 1'
#
loop_
_entity.id
_entity.type
_entity.pdbx_description
1 polymer ?
#
loop_
_entity_poly.entity_id
_entity_poly.type
_entity_poly.pdbx_seq_one_letter_code
_entity_poly.pdbx_strand_id
1 'polypeptide(L)'
;GLAYFGSPCSSSLGASVNDAYGLATAFSVAHEVAHNFGVDHDFGICSNGHIMSAGQSTGATAFKWSACSRKTLMEVFRYVEGSCYDNRPPTNITLPSLPPGHEFDGDEQCRIVYGQEYKLCSGNCGTLFCMRGSSCVNTRGMPPVDGTPCGHRKWCISGHCEDVGDSYPMAVDGAWGAWGDYSTCSRTCGGGVRHRSRRCDNPK
;
A
#
# COMPACT_ATOMS: atom_id res chain seq x y z
N GLY A 1 10.87 -6.74 -7.73
CA GLY A 1 10.85 -8.10 -7.18
C GLY A 1 11.45 -9.02 -8.20
N LEU A 2 11.04 -10.28 -8.22
CA LEU A 2 11.37 -11.23 -9.26
C LEU A 2 10.24 -12.27 -9.39
N ALA A 3 9.86 -12.60 -10.61
CA ALA A 3 8.95 -13.69 -10.94
C ALA A 3 9.42 -14.41 -12.21
N TYR A 4 8.99 -15.67 -12.37
CA TYR A 4 9.12 -16.33 -13.65
C TYR A 4 8.02 -15.88 -14.60
N PHE A 5 8.35 -15.81 -15.88
CA PHE A 5 7.42 -15.37 -16.91
C PHE A 5 6.47 -16.51 -17.33
N GLY A 6 5.17 -16.23 -17.41
CA GLY A 6 4.18 -17.09 -18.06
C GLY A 6 4.03 -18.50 -17.47
N SER A 7 4.31 -18.67 -16.17
CA SER A 7 4.31 -19.98 -15.51
C SER A 7 3.35 -20.06 -14.30
N PRO A 8 2.11 -19.52 -14.39
CA PRO A 8 1.29 -19.28 -13.20
C PRO A 8 0.82 -20.58 -12.52
N CYS A 9 0.78 -21.69 -13.26
CA CYS A 9 0.37 -23.00 -12.78
C CYS A 9 1.52 -23.96 -12.45
N SER A 10 2.76 -23.51 -12.59
CA SER A 10 3.92 -24.32 -12.25
C SER A 10 4.10 -24.36 -10.73
N SER A 11 4.22 -25.56 -10.16
CA SER A 11 4.51 -25.71 -8.73
C SER A 11 5.92 -25.28 -8.33
N SER A 12 6.85 -25.14 -9.30
CA SER A 12 8.22 -24.69 -9.06
C SER A 12 8.50 -23.27 -9.56
N LEU A 13 7.76 -22.81 -10.58
CA LEU A 13 8.00 -21.53 -11.24
C LEU A 13 6.88 -20.51 -11.02
N GLY A 14 5.68 -20.93 -10.61
CA GLY A 14 4.53 -20.05 -10.36
C GLY A 14 4.65 -19.26 -9.05
N ALA A 15 5.84 -18.72 -8.78
CA ALA A 15 6.18 -17.98 -7.57
C ALA A 15 6.68 -16.59 -7.93
N SER A 16 6.56 -15.67 -6.98
CA SER A 16 7.19 -14.35 -7.05
C SER A 16 7.82 -14.02 -5.70
N VAL A 17 8.90 -13.24 -5.75
CA VAL A 17 9.60 -12.72 -4.59
C VAL A 17 9.57 -11.20 -4.67
N ASN A 18 9.08 -10.57 -3.61
CA ASN A 18 8.94 -9.12 -3.53
C ASN A 18 9.80 -8.59 -2.40
N ASP A 19 10.52 -7.50 -2.67
CA ASP A 19 11.17 -6.73 -1.62
C ASP A 19 10.09 -5.96 -0.84
N ALA A 20 10.06 -6.12 0.48
CA ALA A 20 9.05 -5.51 1.33
C ALA A 20 9.43 -4.04 1.59
N TYR A 21 8.74 -3.14 0.91
CA TYR A 21 8.90 -1.70 1.05
C TYR A 21 7.57 -1.05 1.44
N GLY A 22 7.23 -1.19 2.73
CA GLY A 22 5.96 -0.74 3.31
C GLY A 22 4.72 -1.22 2.59
N LEU A 23 3.63 -0.45 2.67
CA LEU A 23 2.35 -0.86 2.03
C LEU A 23 2.39 -0.80 0.51
N ALA A 24 3.30 0.01 -0.05
CA ALA A 24 3.52 0.09 -1.49
C ALA A 24 4.13 -1.19 -2.09
N THR A 25 4.56 -2.15 -1.25
CA THR A 25 4.86 -3.53 -1.68
C THR A 25 3.72 -4.14 -2.50
N ALA A 26 2.46 -3.74 -2.24
CA ALA A 26 1.30 -4.20 -3.01
C ALA A 26 1.44 -3.95 -4.53
N PHE A 27 2.05 -2.81 -4.95
CA PHE A 27 2.29 -2.52 -6.36
C PHE A 27 3.32 -3.47 -6.96
N SER A 28 4.40 -3.76 -6.21
CA SER A 28 5.39 -4.74 -6.63
C SER A 28 4.79 -6.15 -6.70
N VAL A 29 3.94 -6.54 -5.75
CA VAL A 29 3.23 -7.83 -5.80
C VAL A 29 2.38 -7.92 -7.07
N ALA A 30 1.60 -6.88 -7.37
CA ALA A 30 0.81 -6.84 -8.60
C ALA A 30 1.68 -6.97 -9.87
N HIS A 31 2.82 -6.26 -9.92
CA HIS A 31 3.77 -6.32 -11.02
C HIS A 31 4.34 -7.74 -11.22
N GLU A 32 4.87 -8.35 -10.16
CA GLU A 32 5.50 -9.68 -10.27
C GLU A 32 4.47 -10.79 -10.51
N VAL A 33 3.25 -10.66 -9.97
CA VAL A 33 2.15 -11.59 -10.28
C VAL A 33 1.78 -11.50 -11.76
N ALA A 34 1.75 -10.31 -12.36
CA ALA A 34 1.47 -10.16 -13.78
C ALA A 34 2.54 -10.80 -14.68
N HIS A 35 3.82 -10.76 -14.30
CA HIS A 35 4.88 -11.54 -14.97
C HIS A 35 4.58 -13.04 -14.98
N ASN A 36 4.09 -13.60 -13.86
CA ASN A 36 3.66 -15.01 -13.81
C ASN A 36 2.53 -15.30 -14.81
N PHE A 37 1.65 -14.34 -15.07
CA PHE A 37 0.63 -14.45 -16.12
C PHE A 37 1.15 -14.06 -17.52
N GLY A 38 2.45 -13.90 -17.72
CA GLY A 38 3.04 -13.65 -19.04
C GLY A 38 2.85 -12.22 -19.54
N VAL A 39 2.64 -11.26 -18.64
CA VAL A 39 2.63 -9.84 -18.98
C VAL A 39 4.07 -9.33 -18.94
N ASP A 40 4.59 -8.85 -20.07
CA ASP A 40 5.93 -8.27 -20.15
C ASP A 40 5.92 -6.80 -19.68
N HIS A 41 7.10 -6.23 -19.50
CA HIS A 41 7.23 -4.81 -19.24
C HIS A 41 6.61 -3.95 -20.35
N ASP A 42 6.12 -2.79 -19.96
CA ASP A 42 5.59 -1.81 -20.89
C ASP A 42 6.72 -1.11 -21.66
N PHE A 43 6.69 -1.20 -22.99
CA PHE A 43 7.63 -0.54 -23.90
C PHE A 43 6.90 0.34 -24.92
N GLY A 44 7.66 1.22 -25.60
CA GLY A 44 7.17 2.06 -26.69
C GLY A 44 5.93 2.88 -26.28
N ILE A 45 4.84 2.73 -27.01
CA ILE A 45 3.58 3.47 -26.78
C ILE A 45 2.94 3.24 -25.40
N CYS A 46 3.33 2.16 -24.70
CA CYS A 46 2.80 1.80 -23.40
C CYS A 46 3.68 2.28 -22.23
N SER A 47 4.87 2.82 -22.51
CA SER A 47 5.85 3.30 -21.52
C SER A 47 5.43 4.62 -20.87
N ASN A 48 4.35 4.60 -20.08
CA ASN A 48 3.75 5.77 -19.43
C ASN A 48 3.60 5.59 -17.91
N GLY A 49 4.48 4.82 -17.27
CA GLY A 49 4.50 4.67 -15.80
C GLY A 49 3.31 3.88 -15.21
N HIS A 50 2.82 2.88 -15.95
CA HIS A 50 1.80 1.91 -15.50
C HIS A 50 2.40 0.80 -14.64
N ILE A 51 1.58 -0.09 -14.10
CA ILE A 51 2.03 -1.19 -13.22
C ILE A 51 3.20 -1.99 -13.80
N MET A 52 3.22 -2.25 -15.11
CA MET A 52 4.28 -3.02 -15.78
C MET A 52 5.43 -2.19 -16.34
N SER A 53 5.59 -0.94 -15.91
CA SER A 53 6.78 -0.17 -16.22
C SER A 53 8.05 -0.91 -15.74
N ALA A 54 9.08 -0.97 -16.58
CA ALA A 54 10.36 -1.60 -16.22
C ALA A 54 11.09 -0.86 -15.08
N GLY A 55 10.81 0.44 -14.92
CA GLY A 55 11.21 1.24 -13.78
C GLY A 55 10.05 1.46 -12.81
N GLN A 56 10.35 2.00 -11.62
CA GLN A 56 9.35 2.28 -10.60
C GLN A 56 8.21 3.17 -11.13
N SER A 57 6.99 2.64 -11.10
CA SER A 57 5.78 3.40 -11.41
C SER A 57 5.47 4.37 -10.28
N THR A 58 5.06 5.59 -10.63
CA THR A 58 4.78 6.67 -9.68
C THR A 58 3.49 7.38 -10.06
N GLY A 59 2.90 8.12 -9.12
CA GLY A 59 1.68 8.89 -9.39
C GLY A 59 0.44 8.04 -9.68
N ALA A 60 -0.55 8.67 -10.32
CA ALA A 60 -1.84 8.06 -10.60
C ALA A 60 -1.79 6.91 -11.64
N THR A 61 -0.78 6.89 -12.51
CA THR A 61 -0.60 5.81 -13.49
C THR A 61 -0.11 4.52 -12.83
N ALA A 62 0.54 4.60 -11.66
CA ALA A 62 0.99 3.43 -10.90
C ALA A 62 -0.16 2.51 -10.44
N PHE A 63 -1.40 3.02 -10.45
CA PHE A 63 -2.62 2.26 -10.11
C PHE A 63 -3.30 1.64 -11.35
N LYS A 64 -2.69 1.73 -12.53
CA LYS A 64 -3.34 1.36 -13.80
C LYS A 64 -2.49 0.39 -14.61
N TRP A 65 -3.15 -0.55 -15.26
CA TRP A 65 -2.56 -1.36 -16.34
C TRP A 65 -2.51 -0.54 -17.62
N SER A 66 -1.42 -0.65 -18.39
CA SER A 66 -1.35 -0.05 -19.71
C SER A 66 -2.32 -0.75 -20.68
N ALA A 67 -2.56 -0.14 -21.84
CA ALA A 67 -3.32 -0.79 -22.91
C ALA A 67 -2.66 -2.11 -23.39
N CYS A 68 -1.33 -2.19 -23.37
CA CYS A 68 -0.58 -3.39 -23.74
C CYS A 68 -0.76 -4.49 -22.68
N SER A 69 -0.51 -4.17 -21.41
CA SER A 69 -0.69 -5.09 -20.28
C SER A 69 -2.11 -5.65 -20.24
N ARG A 70 -3.11 -4.78 -20.39
CA ARG A 70 -4.53 -5.17 -20.42
C ARG A 70 -4.82 -6.13 -21.57
N LYS A 71 -4.28 -5.88 -22.76
CA LYS A 71 -4.48 -6.77 -23.92
C LYS A 71 -3.95 -8.17 -23.62
N THR A 72 -2.74 -8.28 -23.08
CA THR A 72 -2.15 -9.57 -22.71
C THR A 72 -2.98 -10.29 -21.64
N LEU A 73 -3.36 -9.60 -20.56
CA LEU A 73 -4.21 -10.19 -19.52
C LEU A 73 -5.54 -10.70 -20.08
N MET A 74 -6.19 -9.92 -20.96
CA MET A 74 -7.44 -10.34 -21.60
C MET A 74 -7.24 -11.56 -22.50
N GLU A 75 -6.09 -11.71 -23.15
CA GLU A 75 -5.76 -12.91 -23.95
C GLU A 75 -5.55 -14.14 -23.07
N VAL A 76 -4.84 -14.00 -21.95
CA VAL A 76 -4.63 -15.09 -20.97
C VAL A 76 -5.95 -15.56 -20.38
N PHE A 77 -6.82 -14.64 -19.97
CA PHE A 77 -8.11 -14.98 -19.38
C PHE A 77 -9.21 -15.25 -20.41
N ARG A 78 -8.89 -15.30 -21.71
CA ARG A 78 -9.87 -15.65 -22.75
C ARG A 78 -10.22 -17.14 -22.74
N TYR A 79 -9.27 -17.99 -22.40
CA TYR A 79 -9.40 -19.45 -22.41
C TYR A 79 -8.90 -20.03 -21.09
N VAL A 80 -9.68 -19.83 -20.03
CA VAL A 80 -9.32 -20.25 -18.67
C VAL A 80 -9.69 -21.70 -18.35
N GLU A 81 -10.54 -22.32 -19.17
CA GLU A 81 -11.08 -23.66 -18.92
C GLU A 81 -9.95 -24.70 -18.77
N GLY A 82 -9.91 -25.36 -17.61
CA GLY A 82 -8.88 -26.35 -17.28
C GLY A 82 -7.57 -25.76 -16.74
N SER A 83 -7.46 -24.44 -16.57
CA SER A 83 -6.31 -23.81 -15.91
C SER A 83 -6.36 -23.97 -14.39
N CYS A 84 -5.21 -23.86 -13.73
CA CYS A 84 -5.12 -23.94 -12.25
C CYS A 84 -5.73 -22.73 -11.52
N TYR A 85 -6.16 -21.70 -12.26
CA TYR A 85 -6.76 -20.49 -11.73
C TYR A 85 -8.24 -20.37 -12.13
N ASP A 86 -8.81 -21.43 -12.72
CA ASP A 86 -10.24 -21.56 -13.06
C ASP A 86 -11.01 -22.42 -12.04
N ASN A 87 -10.64 -22.31 -10.77
CA ASN A 87 -11.35 -22.95 -9.68
C ASN A 87 -11.66 -21.92 -8.58
N ARG A 88 -12.76 -22.17 -7.87
CA ARG A 88 -13.10 -21.36 -6.70
C ARG A 88 -12.13 -21.68 -5.55
N PRO A 89 -11.63 -20.67 -4.82
CA PRO A 89 -10.84 -20.93 -3.62
C PRO A 89 -11.67 -21.70 -2.57
N PRO A 90 -11.04 -22.59 -1.79
CA PRO A 90 -11.73 -23.44 -0.81
C PRO A 90 -12.32 -22.62 0.35
N THR A 91 -11.76 -21.45 0.62
CA THR A 91 -12.20 -20.51 1.65
C THR A 91 -12.43 -19.14 1.05
N ASN A 92 -13.57 -18.53 1.37
CA ASN A 92 -13.81 -17.13 1.01
C ASN A 92 -12.94 -16.24 1.90
N ILE A 93 -12.16 -15.37 1.29
CA ILE A 93 -11.41 -14.32 2.00
C ILE A 93 -12.30 -13.08 2.03
N THR A 94 -12.62 -12.59 3.23
CA THR A 94 -13.30 -11.31 3.40
C THR A 94 -12.27 -10.19 3.32
N LEU A 95 -12.39 -9.32 2.32
CA LEU A 95 -11.58 -8.12 2.22
C LEU A 95 -12.16 -7.01 3.10
N PRO A 96 -11.32 -6.12 3.68
CA PRO A 96 -11.80 -4.93 4.38
C PRO A 96 -12.72 -4.09 3.49
N SER A 97 -13.80 -3.55 4.07
CA SER A 97 -14.75 -2.69 3.35
C SER A 97 -14.21 -1.28 3.11
N LEU A 98 -13.21 -0.87 3.90
CA LEU A 98 -12.57 0.44 3.80
C LEU A 98 -11.20 0.31 3.14
N PRO A 99 -10.76 1.34 2.42
CA PRO A 99 -9.46 1.32 1.75
C PRO A 99 -8.32 1.39 2.78
N PRO A 100 -7.12 0.85 2.47
CA PRO A 100 -6.05 0.66 3.45
C PRO A 100 -5.60 1.94 4.16
N GLY A 101 -5.64 3.09 3.49
CA GLY A 101 -5.25 4.38 4.05
C GLY A 101 -6.19 4.93 5.12
N HIS A 102 -7.36 4.30 5.31
CA HIS A 102 -8.20 4.52 6.49
C HIS A 102 -7.54 3.97 7.76
N GLU A 103 -6.95 2.77 7.68
CA GLU A 103 -6.25 2.13 8.81
C GLU A 103 -4.81 2.64 8.94
N PHE A 104 -4.16 2.90 7.81
CA PHE A 104 -2.77 3.32 7.73
C PHE A 104 -2.69 4.73 7.13
N ASP A 105 -2.86 5.75 7.96
CA ASP A 105 -2.72 7.14 7.52
C ASP A 105 -1.29 7.44 6.98
N GLY A 106 -1.10 8.66 6.46
CA GLY A 106 0.18 9.03 5.86
C GLY A 106 1.35 9.02 6.85
N ASP A 107 1.10 9.27 8.14
CA ASP A 107 2.11 9.20 9.19
C ASP A 107 2.54 7.75 9.40
N GLU A 108 1.58 6.84 9.55
CA GLU A 108 1.85 5.42 9.76
C GLU A 108 2.55 4.79 8.56
N GLN A 109 2.15 5.14 7.33
CA GLN A 109 2.87 4.71 6.12
C GLN A 109 4.34 5.15 6.14
N CYS A 110 4.63 6.38 6.56
CA CYS A 110 6.01 6.85 6.70
C CYS A 110 6.80 6.09 7.76
N ARG A 111 6.15 5.74 8.89
CA ARG A 111 6.78 4.93 9.95
C ARG A 111 7.09 3.51 9.51
N ILE A 112 6.18 2.91 8.73
CA ILE A 112 6.38 1.56 8.17
C ILE A 112 7.59 1.56 7.23
N VAL A 113 7.77 2.61 6.41
CA VAL A 113 8.87 2.66 5.43
C VAL A 113 10.22 3.02 6.06
N TYR A 114 10.26 4.00 6.97
CA TYR A 114 11.53 4.57 7.44
C TYR A 114 11.78 4.46 8.95
N GLY A 115 10.76 4.18 9.76
CA GLY A 115 10.88 4.12 11.22
C GLY A 115 10.06 5.18 11.96
N GLN A 116 9.96 5.01 13.28
CA GLN A 116 9.03 5.75 14.15
C GLN A 116 9.27 7.26 14.20
N GLU A 117 10.45 7.75 13.81
CA GLU A 117 10.80 9.17 13.78
C GLU A 117 10.29 9.91 12.54
N TYR A 118 9.72 9.20 11.56
CA TYR A 118 9.19 9.77 10.34
C TYR A 118 7.68 10.01 10.44
N LYS A 119 7.22 11.07 9.78
CA LYS A 119 5.79 11.42 9.65
C LYS A 119 5.50 12.01 8.27
N LEU A 120 4.23 12.16 7.91
CA LEU A 120 3.82 12.76 6.65
C LEU A 120 4.33 14.21 6.58
N CYS A 121 4.93 14.56 5.45
CA CYS A 121 5.37 15.93 5.16
C CYS A 121 4.20 16.80 4.66
N SER A 122 3.49 16.31 3.64
CA SER A 122 2.36 17.00 3.01
C SER A 122 1.44 15.98 2.33
N GLY A 123 0.14 16.26 2.32
CA GLY A 123 -0.87 15.43 1.66
C GLY A 123 -0.78 15.52 0.14
N ASN A 124 0.02 14.65 -0.48
CA ASN A 124 0.12 14.49 -1.93
C ASN A 124 -0.18 13.03 -2.30
N CYS A 125 -1.20 12.81 -3.12
CA CYS A 125 -1.62 11.46 -3.51
C CYS A 125 -0.76 10.84 -4.62
N GLY A 126 0.06 11.64 -5.32
CA GLY A 126 0.96 11.14 -6.35
C GLY A 126 2.28 10.57 -5.81
N THR A 127 2.73 11.04 -4.64
CA THR A 127 3.96 10.55 -3.99
C THR A 127 3.89 10.80 -2.50
N LEU A 128 4.19 9.77 -1.71
CA LEU A 128 4.33 9.87 -0.27
C LEU A 128 5.66 10.56 0.07
N PHE A 129 5.59 11.66 0.82
CA PHE A 129 6.77 12.37 1.32
C PHE A 129 6.82 12.25 2.84
N CYS A 130 7.94 11.74 3.34
CA CYS A 130 8.15 11.51 4.75
C CYS A 130 9.16 12.49 5.31
N MET A 131 8.80 13.15 6.40
CA MET A 131 9.64 14.13 7.07
C MET A 131 10.36 13.52 8.27
N ARG A 132 11.66 13.81 8.40
CA ARG A 132 12.43 13.62 9.63
C ARG A 132 13.04 14.95 10.04
N GLY A 133 12.69 15.45 11.22
CA GLY A 133 13.04 16.81 11.62
C GLY A 133 12.37 17.84 10.70
N SER A 134 13.16 18.56 9.92
CA SER A 134 12.70 19.58 8.95
C SER A 134 12.89 19.17 7.48
N SER A 135 13.42 17.98 7.20
CA SER A 135 13.71 17.53 5.83
C SER A 135 12.68 16.49 5.38
N CYS A 136 12.09 16.71 4.20
CA CYS A 136 11.18 15.77 3.56
C CYS A 136 11.93 14.93 2.52
N VAL A 137 11.75 13.62 2.60
CA VAL A 137 12.33 12.64 1.66
C VAL A 137 11.22 11.94 0.89
N ASN A 138 11.46 11.61 -0.38
CA ASN A 138 10.51 10.85 -1.19
C ASN A 138 10.65 9.35 -0.93
N THR A 139 9.53 8.62 -0.96
CA THR A 139 9.47 7.15 -0.82
C THR A 139 9.72 6.44 -2.15
N ARG A 140 10.78 6.83 -2.86
CA ARG A 140 11.08 6.35 -4.23
C ARG A 140 9.94 6.58 -5.22
N GLY A 141 9.12 7.62 -4.99
CA GLY A 141 8.00 8.00 -5.85
C GLY A 141 6.72 7.18 -5.64
N MET A 142 6.69 6.30 -4.65
CA MET A 142 5.50 5.50 -4.36
C MET A 142 4.36 6.39 -3.83
N PRO A 143 3.15 6.27 -4.39
CA PRO A 143 2.00 7.02 -3.90
C PRO A 143 1.55 6.49 -2.53
N PRO A 144 0.89 7.32 -1.70
CA PRO A 144 0.15 6.81 -0.56
C PRO A 144 -0.94 5.83 -1.02
N VAL A 145 -1.27 4.85 -0.17
CA VAL A 145 -2.34 3.89 -0.48
C VAL A 145 -3.71 4.57 -0.53
N ASP A 146 -4.64 3.97 -1.27
CA ASP A 146 -6.02 4.46 -1.34
C ASP A 146 -6.62 4.59 0.07
N GLY A 147 -7.41 5.64 0.31
CA GLY A 147 -7.98 5.97 1.62
C GLY A 147 -7.15 6.94 2.46
N THR A 148 -5.90 7.24 2.06
CA THR A 148 -5.03 8.13 2.85
C THR A 148 -5.62 9.54 2.91
N PRO A 149 -5.78 10.17 4.09
CA PRO A 149 -6.23 11.55 4.19
C PRO A 149 -5.34 12.54 3.43
N CYS A 150 -5.94 13.33 2.53
CA CYS A 150 -5.25 14.36 1.75
C CYS A 150 -5.85 15.76 1.89
N GLY A 151 -6.96 15.88 2.61
CA GLY A 151 -7.63 17.15 2.90
C GLY A 151 -8.88 16.95 3.74
N HIS A 152 -9.58 18.06 4.03
CA HIS A 152 -10.84 18.00 4.78
C HIS A 152 -11.90 17.25 3.96
N ARG A 153 -12.36 16.11 4.49
CA ARG A 153 -13.29 15.18 3.78
C ARG A 153 -12.77 14.70 2.41
N LYS A 154 -11.45 14.56 2.27
CA LYS A 154 -10.81 14.06 1.04
C LYS A 154 -9.81 12.96 1.32
N TRP A 155 -9.79 11.94 0.48
CA TRP A 155 -8.85 10.82 0.52
C TRP A 155 -8.14 10.64 -0.80
N CYS A 156 -6.94 10.07 -0.75
CA CYS A 156 -6.25 9.59 -1.93
C CYS A 156 -6.99 8.40 -2.51
N ILE A 157 -7.37 8.46 -3.78
CA ILE A 157 -7.94 7.36 -4.56
C ILE A 157 -7.23 7.33 -5.91
N SER A 158 -6.58 6.22 -6.23
CA SER A 158 -5.83 6.02 -7.49
C SER A 158 -4.85 7.17 -7.79
N GLY A 159 -4.20 7.68 -6.75
CA GLY A 159 -3.22 8.77 -6.83
C GLY A 159 -3.79 10.18 -6.95
N HIS A 160 -5.11 10.35 -6.81
CA HIS A 160 -5.79 11.65 -6.83
C HIS A 160 -6.43 11.97 -5.48
N CYS A 161 -6.47 13.25 -5.10
CA CYS A 161 -7.12 13.68 -3.86
C CYS A 161 -8.60 13.95 -4.13
N GLU A 162 -9.44 12.97 -3.82
CA GLU A 162 -10.86 12.96 -4.17
C GLU A 162 -11.74 13.24 -2.95
N ASP A 163 -12.89 13.87 -3.16
CA ASP A 163 -13.90 14.06 -2.12
C ASP A 163 -14.51 12.70 -1.75
N VAL A 164 -14.58 12.41 -0.45
CA VAL A 164 -15.04 11.09 0.02
C VAL A 164 -16.57 10.92 -0.15
N GLY A 165 -17.30 11.99 -0.43
CA GLY A 165 -18.74 11.94 -0.70
C GLY A 165 -19.56 11.28 0.41
N ASP A 166 -20.54 10.46 0.01
CA ASP A 166 -21.39 9.65 0.89
C ASP A 166 -20.70 8.35 1.36
N SER A 167 -19.56 8.00 0.74
CA SER A 167 -18.69 6.89 1.16
C SER A 167 -17.83 7.21 2.39
N TYR A 168 -18.01 8.39 3.00
CA TYR A 168 -17.33 8.72 4.25
C TYR A 168 -17.90 7.81 5.34
N PRO A 169 -17.11 6.90 5.93
CA PRO A 169 -17.60 6.08 7.03
C PRO A 169 -18.13 7.03 8.10
N MET A 170 -19.32 6.71 8.63
CA MET A 170 -19.87 7.50 9.71
C MET A 170 -18.81 7.63 10.79
N ALA A 171 -18.59 8.85 11.28
CA ALA A 171 -17.63 9.09 12.33
C ALA A 171 -17.95 8.15 13.50
N VAL A 172 -16.97 7.31 13.84
CA VAL A 172 -17.05 6.45 15.02
C VAL A 172 -16.27 7.14 16.12
N ASP A 173 -16.84 7.17 17.31
CA ASP A 173 -16.15 7.71 18.48
C ASP A 173 -14.87 6.91 18.73
N GLY A 174 -13.73 7.60 18.74
CA GLY A 174 -12.47 7.01 19.11
C GLY A 174 -12.46 6.63 20.60
N ALA A 175 -11.86 5.50 20.92
CA ALA A 175 -11.53 5.13 22.28
C ALA A 175 -10.03 4.91 22.43
N TRP A 176 -9.58 4.99 23.68
CA TRP A 176 -8.19 4.75 24.00
C TRP A 176 -7.85 3.26 23.83
N GLY A 177 -6.77 2.97 23.11
CA GLY A 177 -6.16 1.65 23.09
C GLY A 177 -5.46 1.30 24.40
N ALA A 178 -4.70 0.21 24.35
CA ALA A 178 -3.98 -0.28 25.51
C ALA A 178 -2.94 0.74 26.01
N TRP A 179 -2.72 0.74 27.32
CA TRP A 179 -1.56 1.43 27.88
C TRP A 179 -0.27 0.78 27.39
N GLY A 180 0.67 1.60 26.92
CA GLY A 180 2.04 1.18 26.70
C GLY A 180 2.78 0.94 28.01
N ASP A 181 4.04 0.53 27.89
CA ASP A 181 4.89 0.29 29.04
C ASP A 181 5.15 1.56 29.85
N TYR A 182 5.35 1.38 31.15
CA TYR A 182 5.83 2.45 32.00
C TYR A 182 7.27 2.80 31.65
N SER A 183 7.56 4.10 31.54
CA SER A 183 8.90 4.64 31.46
C SER A 183 9.79 4.15 32.61
N THR A 184 11.10 4.29 32.44
CA THR A 184 12.03 4.21 33.58
C THR A 184 11.68 5.27 34.63
N CYS A 185 12.02 5.00 35.89
CA CYS A 185 11.82 5.96 36.97
C CYS A 185 12.71 7.17 36.75
N SER A 186 12.16 8.38 36.87
CA SER A 186 12.93 9.62 36.67
C SER A 186 14.10 9.78 37.64
N ARG A 187 14.11 9.05 38.77
CA ARG A 187 15.15 9.08 39.80
C ARG A 187 15.33 7.70 40.42
N THR A 188 16.51 7.45 40.96
CA THR A 188 16.86 6.20 41.66
C THR A 188 16.58 6.25 43.16
N CYS A 189 16.43 7.44 43.77
CA CYS A 189 16.06 7.61 45.19
C CYS A 189 15.40 8.98 45.45
N GLY A 190 14.78 9.13 46.62
CA GLY A 190 14.16 10.40 47.07
C GLY A 190 12.82 10.72 46.39
N GLY A 191 12.06 9.69 45.97
CA GLY A 191 10.84 9.83 45.16
C GLY A 191 11.13 9.83 43.65
N GLY A 192 10.08 9.81 42.83
CA GLY A 192 10.20 9.77 41.37
C GLY A 192 8.86 9.61 40.64
N VAL A 193 8.86 9.82 39.32
CA VAL A 193 7.68 9.69 38.46
C VAL A 193 7.99 8.71 37.34
N ARG A 194 7.06 7.80 37.07
CA ARG A 194 7.00 6.99 35.86
C ARG A 194 5.76 7.39 35.08
N HIS A 195 5.88 7.54 33.78
CA HIS A 195 4.75 7.82 32.91
C HIS A 195 4.52 6.64 31.98
N ARG A 196 3.29 6.52 31.50
CA ARG A 196 2.93 5.66 30.37
C ARG A 196 1.93 6.44 29.52
N SER A 197 1.83 6.09 28.25
CA SER A 197 0.88 6.71 27.31
C SER A 197 0.00 5.62 26.68
N ARG A 198 -1.15 6.03 26.17
CA ARG A 198 -2.03 5.21 25.33
C ARG A 198 -2.48 6.07 24.16
N ARG A 199 -2.75 5.46 23.01
CA ARG A 199 -3.20 6.15 21.79
C ARG A 199 -4.71 6.08 21.70
N CYS A 200 -5.33 7.03 20.99
CA CYS A 200 -6.75 6.99 20.67
C CYS A 200 -6.92 6.24 19.35
N ASP A 201 -6.71 4.92 19.41
CA ASP A 201 -6.56 4.01 18.28
C ASP A 201 -7.47 2.77 18.41
N ASN A 202 -8.61 2.89 19.09
CA ASN A 202 -9.60 1.83 19.22
C ASN A 202 -11.04 2.39 19.15
N PRO A 203 -11.79 2.28 18.04
CA PRO A 203 -11.44 1.58 16.82
C PRO A 203 -10.24 2.22 16.12
N LYS A 204 -9.49 1.38 15.40
CA LYS A 204 -8.42 1.83 14.50
C LYS A 204 -9.00 2.44 13.23
#